data_AF-A0AAU3EBE6-F1
#
_entry.id   AF-A0AAU3EBE6-F1
#
_cell.length_a   1.000
_cell.length_b   1.000
_cell.length_c   1.000
_cell.angle_alpha   90.00
_cell.angle_beta   90.00
_cell.angle_gamma   90.00
#
_symmetry.space_group_name_H-M   'P 1'
#
loop_
_entity.id
_entity.type
_entity.pdbx_description
1 polymer ?
#
loop_
_entity_poly.entity_id
_entity_poly.type
_entity_poly.pdbx_seq_one_letter_code
_entity_poly.pdbx_strand_id
1 'polypeptide(L)'
;MRAPSRALAAQWTTAVPVVAVVALILSWGRDLPVFAVALVALCLAGAVLAAVHHAEVIAHRVGEPFGSLVLAVAVTVIEVALIVTLMADGGSKYSSLARDTVFAAVMITCNGIVGLSLLVGAVRRGVAVFNAEGSGTALSAVAALATLTLVLPTFTRTPGPEFSGPQLAFAAIASLCLYGLFVAVQTVRHRDYFLPVTQEGEIQDEDGHAAPPGRRAALLSLGLLLVALIAVVGNAKAISPTLESGVAAAGLPHAVVGVVIALLVLLPETLAAVRAARRDRVQTSLNLGLGSAMASIGLTIPAIALASVWLTGPLLLGLGATHMVLLALTVVVGALTIVPGRATLMQGGIHLAIFAAFVFLAVSP
;
A
#
# COMPACT_ATOMS: atom_id res chain seq x y z
N MET A 1 6.95 -3.65 -41.67
CA MET A 1 6.22 -4.51 -40.71
C MET A 1 6.70 -4.18 -39.31
N ARG A 2 5.90 -3.48 -38.49
CA ARG A 2 6.20 -3.22 -37.07
C ARG A 2 5.80 -4.46 -36.28
N ALA A 3 6.70 -4.95 -35.42
CA ALA A 3 6.53 -6.22 -34.71
C ALA A 3 5.23 -6.27 -33.88
N PRO A 4 4.44 -7.37 -33.95
CA PRO A 4 3.18 -7.52 -33.21
C PRO A 4 3.34 -7.48 -31.68
N SER A 5 4.57 -7.68 -31.17
CA SER A 5 4.91 -7.62 -29.74
C SER A 5 4.68 -6.25 -29.09
N ARG A 6 4.83 -5.14 -29.83
CA ARG A 6 4.60 -3.79 -29.27
C ARG A 6 3.12 -3.43 -29.15
N ALA A 7 2.24 -4.00 -29.97
CA ALA A 7 0.80 -3.75 -29.90
C ALA A 7 0.16 -4.52 -28.74
N LEU A 8 0.55 -5.78 -28.54
CA LEU A 8 0.16 -6.57 -27.36
C LEU A 8 0.67 -5.96 -26.05
N ALA A 9 1.92 -5.47 -26.03
CA ALA A 9 2.47 -4.72 -24.90
C ALA A 9 1.82 -3.33 -24.68
N ALA A 10 1.01 -2.83 -25.63
CA ALA A 10 0.24 -1.59 -25.46
C ALA A 10 -1.22 -1.84 -25.04
N GLN A 11 -1.72 -3.07 -25.17
CA GLN A 11 -3.12 -3.45 -24.87
C GLN A 11 -3.26 -4.34 -23.65
N TRP A 12 -2.15 -4.72 -22.98
CA TRP A 12 -2.25 -5.60 -21.81
C TRP A 12 -3.10 -4.99 -20.69
N THR A 13 -3.07 -3.67 -20.50
CA THR A 13 -3.86 -2.98 -19.48
C THR A 13 -5.36 -3.07 -19.75
N THR A 14 -5.79 -3.18 -21.00
CA THR A 14 -7.21 -3.36 -21.36
C THR A 14 -7.62 -4.83 -21.40
N ALA A 15 -6.74 -5.72 -21.84
CA ALA A 15 -7.02 -7.16 -21.95
C ALA A 15 -7.01 -7.88 -20.60
N VAL A 16 -6.06 -7.53 -19.71
CA VAL A 16 -5.86 -8.23 -18.44
C VAL A 16 -7.07 -8.14 -17.50
N PRO A 17 -7.75 -6.98 -17.30
CA PRO A 17 -8.98 -6.93 -16.51
C PRO A 17 -10.05 -7.90 -17.04
N VAL A 18 -10.22 -7.97 -18.37
CA VAL A 18 -11.20 -8.87 -19.00
C VAL A 18 -10.82 -10.34 -18.78
N VAL A 19 -9.55 -10.69 -19.01
CA VAL A 19 -9.05 -12.05 -18.76
C VAL A 19 -9.21 -12.44 -17.29
N ALA A 20 -8.94 -11.51 -16.36
CA ALA A 20 -9.11 -11.75 -14.94
C ALA A 20 -10.59 -11.92 -14.54
N VAL A 21 -11.54 -11.23 -15.19
CA VAL A 21 -12.97 -11.52 -15.02
C VAL A 21 -13.35 -12.88 -15.57
N VAL A 22 -12.80 -13.29 -16.71
CA VAL A 22 -13.02 -14.65 -17.24
C VAL A 22 -12.49 -15.71 -16.28
N ALA A 23 -11.27 -15.51 -15.75
CA ALA A 23 -10.70 -16.38 -14.73
C ALA A 23 -11.63 -16.48 -13.50
N LEU A 24 -12.14 -15.34 -13.03
CA LEU A 24 -13.09 -15.27 -11.93
C LEU A 24 -14.36 -16.10 -12.20
N ILE A 25 -14.98 -15.91 -13.37
CA ILE A 25 -16.19 -16.66 -13.77
C ILE A 25 -15.91 -18.16 -13.82
N LEU A 26 -14.75 -18.55 -14.33
CA LEU A 26 -14.36 -19.95 -14.43
C LEU A 26 -14.02 -20.58 -13.06
N SER A 27 -13.55 -19.78 -12.10
CA SER A 27 -13.24 -20.23 -10.73
C SER A 27 -14.41 -20.14 -9.76
N TRP A 28 -15.46 -19.38 -10.08
CA TRP A 28 -16.49 -19.03 -9.10
C TRP A 28 -17.21 -20.27 -8.55
N GLY A 29 -17.12 -20.46 -7.23
CA GLY A 29 -17.79 -21.56 -6.54
C GLY A 29 -17.25 -22.95 -6.88
N ARG A 30 -15.99 -23.06 -7.34
CA ARG A 30 -15.36 -24.34 -7.71
C ARG A 30 -14.07 -24.56 -6.95
N ASP A 31 -13.81 -25.82 -6.59
CA ASP A 31 -12.49 -26.24 -6.12
C ASP A 31 -11.52 -26.27 -7.30
N LEU A 32 -10.41 -25.56 -7.17
CA LEU A 32 -9.43 -25.41 -8.22
C LEU A 32 -8.23 -26.34 -8.01
N PRO A 33 -7.75 -27.04 -9.05
CA PRO A 33 -6.46 -27.70 -8.99
C PRO A 33 -5.33 -26.66 -8.87
N VAL A 34 -4.18 -27.07 -8.32
CA VAL A 34 -3.04 -26.18 -8.03
C VAL A 34 -2.61 -25.30 -9.22
N PHE A 35 -2.58 -25.88 -10.43
CA PHE A 35 -2.20 -25.11 -11.63
C PHE A 35 -3.23 -24.00 -11.96
N ALA A 36 -4.51 -24.26 -11.72
CA ALA A 36 -5.58 -23.29 -11.97
C ALA A 36 -5.51 -22.17 -10.93
N VAL A 37 -5.22 -22.50 -9.66
CA VAL A 37 -4.97 -21.48 -8.62
C VAL A 37 -3.80 -20.58 -8.99
N ALA A 38 -2.69 -21.15 -9.48
CA ALA A 38 -1.54 -20.36 -9.94
C ALA A 38 -1.92 -19.40 -11.09
N LEU A 39 -2.76 -19.86 -12.03
CA LEU A 39 -3.25 -19.02 -13.13
C LEU A 39 -4.16 -17.90 -12.63
N VAL A 40 -5.09 -18.20 -11.71
CA VAL A 40 -5.97 -17.18 -11.10
C VAL A 40 -5.13 -16.18 -10.30
N ALA A 41 -4.09 -16.63 -9.60
CA ALA A 41 -3.19 -15.75 -8.85
C ALA A 41 -2.40 -14.80 -9.77
N LEU A 42 -1.95 -15.31 -10.93
CA LEU A 42 -1.33 -14.47 -11.95
C LEU A 42 -2.32 -13.46 -12.53
N CYS A 43 -3.56 -13.88 -12.78
CA CYS A 43 -4.63 -13.00 -13.24
C CYS A 43 -4.96 -11.91 -12.22
N LEU A 44 -4.98 -12.25 -10.92
CA LEU A 44 -5.14 -11.33 -9.81
C LEU A 44 -4.02 -10.29 -9.79
N ALA A 45 -2.75 -10.72 -9.83
CA ALA A 45 -1.61 -9.80 -9.88
C ALA A 45 -1.65 -8.88 -11.10
N GLY A 46 -2.01 -9.42 -12.26
CA GLY A 46 -2.22 -8.63 -13.48
C GLY A 46 -3.35 -7.61 -13.33
N ALA A 47 -4.48 -7.99 -12.71
CA ALA A 47 -5.61 -7.11 -12.50
C ALA A 47 -5.28 -5.97 -11.52
N VAL A 48 -4.50 -6.23 -10.47
CA VAL A 48 -3.99 -5.18 -9.56
C VAL A 48 -3.11 -4.18 -10.33
N LEU A 49 -2.17 -4.67 -11.12
CA LEU A 49 -1.31 -3.81 -11.94
C LEU A 49 -2.11 -2.98 -12.97
N ALA A 50 -3.12 -3.58 -13.60
CA ALA A 50 -4.00 -2.88 -14.53
C ALA A 50 -4.89 -1.84 -13.81
N ALA A 51 -5.42 -2.16 -12.63
CA ALA A 51 -6.21 -1.24 -11.83
C ALA A 51 -5.40 0.01 -11.47
N VAL A 52 -4.17 -0.15 -10.95
CA VAL A 52 -3.29 0.99 -10.63
C VAL A 52 -2.98 1.80 -11.88
N HIS A 53 -2.69 1.16 -13.02
CA HIS A 53 -2.47 1.88 -14.26
C HIS A 53 -3.68 2.74 -14.67
N HIS A 54 -4.90 2.20 -14.58
CA HIS A 54 -6.09 2.97 -14.90
C HIS A 54 -6.35 4.10 -13.90
N ALA A 55 -6.04 3.89 -12.62
CA ALA A 55 -6.07 4.93 -11.60
C ALA A 55 -5.06 6.06 -11.92
N GLU A 56 -3.84 5.72 -12.35
CA GLU A 56 -2.84 6.69 -12.81
C GLU A 56 -3.32 7.51 -14.02
N VAL A 57 -4.00 6.88 -14.98
CA VAL A 57 -4.56 7.59 -16.16
C VAL A 57 -5.63 8.59 -15.72
N ILE A 58 -6.49 8.22 -14.77
CA ILE A 58 -7.50 9.13 -14.21
C ILE A 58 -6.81 10.25 -13.43
N ALA A 59 -5.84 9.93 -12.57
CA ALA A 59 -5.06 10.90 -11.80
C ALA A 59 -4.38 11.93 -12.71
N HIS A 60 -3.74 11.48 -13.80
CA HIS A 60 -3.07 12.36 -14.76
C HIS A 60 -4.06 13.25 -15.53
N ARG A 61 -5.30 12.79 -15.76
CA ARG A 61 -6.36 13.63 -16.34
C ARG A 61 -6.80 14.73 -15.38
N VAL A 62 -6.97 14.38 -14.11
CA VAL A 62 -7.42 15.27 -13.03
C VAL A 62 -6.37 16.36 -12.79
N GLY A 63 -5.09 16.00 -12.90
CA GLY A 63 -3.97 16.91 -12.73
C GLY A 63 -3.63 17.15 -11.27
N GLU A 64 -2.46 17.72 -11.02
CA GLU A 64 -2.05 18.06 -9.66
C GLU A 64 -2.82 19.26 -9.10
N PRO A 65 -3.13 19.27 -7.79
CA PRO A 65 -2.77 18.25 -6.80
C PRO A 65 -3.76 17.09 -6.66
N PHE A 66 -4.97 17.21 -7.21
CA PHE A 66 -6.05 16.24 -6.95
C PHE A 66 -5.81 14.85 -7.55
N GLY A 67 -4.96 14.74 -8.57
CA GLY A 67 -4.59 13.47 -9.18
C GLY A 67 -3.94 12.49 -8.20
N SER A 68 -3.03 12.96 -7.34
CA SER A 68 -2.38 12.10 -6.33
C SER A 68 -3.39 11.56 -5.32
N LEU A 69 -4.37 12.37 -4.92
CA LEU A 69 -5.47 11.94 -4.05
C LEU A 69 -6.33 10.87 -4.71
N VAL A 70 -6.66 11.03 -6.00
CA VAL A 70 -7.42 10.03 -6.76
C VAL A 70 -6.69 8.69 -6.81
N LEU A 71 -5.38 8.72 -7.05
CA LEU A 71 -4.56 7.50 -7.07
C LEU A 71 -4.55 6.83 -5.68
N ALA A 72 -4.30 7.59 -4.62
CA ALA A 72 -4.29 7.06 -3.25
C ALA A 72 -5.63 6.40 -2.88
N VAL A 73 -6.75 7.10 -3.14
CA VAL A 73 -8.08 6.56 -2.89
C VAL A 73 -8.33 5.28 -3.71
N ALA A 74 -7.92 5.23 -4.97
CA ALA A 74 -8.10 4.03 -5.80
C ALA A 74 -7.34 2.83 -5.26
N VAL A 75 -6.07 3.01 -4.83
CA VAL A 75 -5.26 1.94 -4.22
C VAL A 75 -5.87 1.48 -2.90
N THR A 76 -6.27 2.41 -2.03
CA THR A 76 -6.95 2.09 -0.78
C THR A 76 -8.26 1.34 -1.02
N VAL A 77 -9.03 1.69 -2.05
CA VAL A 77 -10.27 0.96 -2.38
C VAL A 77 -9.97 -0.50 -2.73
N ILE A 78 -8.87 -0.77 -3.45
CA ILE A 78 -8.41 -2.15 -3.70
C ILE A 78 -8.11 -2.86 -2.38
N GLU A 79 -7.32 -2.23 -1.51
CA GLU A 79 -6.91 -2.78 -0.21
C GLU A 79 -8.11 -3.09 0.70
N VAL A 80 -8.96 -2.10 0.93
CA VAL A 80 -10.16 -2.20 1.79
C VAL A 80 -11.12 -3.24 1.25
N ALA A 81 -11.37 -3.26 -0.07
CA ALA A 81 -12.30 -4.23 -0.64
C ALA A 81 -11.82 -5.67 -0.45
N LEU A 82 -10.51 -5.92 -0.55
CA LEU A 82 -9.92 -7.23 -0.25
C LEU A 82 -10.07 -7.60 1.24
N ILE A 83 -9.72 -6.67 2.15
CA ILE A 83 -9.82 -6.90 3.59
C ILE A 83 -11.26 -7.20 3.99
N VAL A 84 -12.22 -6.35 3.60
CA VAL A 84 -13.63 -6.47 3.96
C VAL A 84 -14.24 -7.76 3.41
N THR A 85 -13.92 -8.13 2.16
CA THR A 85 -14.44 -9.35 1.54
C THR A 85 -13.98 -10.60 2.29
N LEU A 86 -12.69 -10.67 2.64
CA LEU A 86 -12.15 -11.82 3.37
C LEU A 86 -12.65 -11.88 4.82
N MET A 87 -12.81 -10.72 5.47
CA MET A 87 -13.41 -10.65 6.80
C MET A 87 -14.88 -11.10 6.80
N ALA A 88 -15.64 -10.75 5.76
CA ALA A 88 -17.06 -11.12 5.65
C ALA A 88 -17.27 -12.63 5.52
N ASP A 89 -16.38 -13.33 4.81
CA ASP A 89 -16.47 -14.79 4.62
C ASP A 89 -15.82 -15.59 5.74
N GLY A 90 -14.87 -14.98 6.44
CA GLY A 90 -13.86 -15.67 7.22
C GLY A 90 -14.14 -15.88 8.71
N GLY A 91 -15.18 -15.25 9.26
CA GLY A 91 -15.52 -15.32 10.68
C GLY A 91 -14.37 -14.92 11.62
N SER A 92 -14.26 -15.58 12.77
CA SER A 92 -13.26 -15.25 13.80
C SER A 92 -11.80 -15.43 13.36
N LYS A 93 -11.53 -16.28 12.35
CA LYS A 93 -10.19 -16.52 11.79
C LYS A 93 -9.57 -15.28 11.17
N TYR A 94 -10.40 -14.36 10.68
CA TYR A 94 -9.98 -13.13 10.03
C TYR A 94 -10.12 -11.89 10.91
N SER A 95 -10.39 -12.08 12.20
CA SER A 95 -10.54 -11.00 13.18
C SER A 95 -9.32 -10.08 13.28
N SER A 96 -8.12 -10.59 12.98
CA SER A 96 -6.87 -9.79 12.93
C SER A 96 -6.42 -9.40 11.52
N LEU A 97 -7.12 -9.81 10.46
CA LEU A 97 -6.65 -9.62 9.08
C LEU A 97 -6.44 -8.13 8.75
N ALA A 98 -7.39 -7.29 9.17
CA ALA A 98 -7.31 -5.84 9.01
C ALA A 98 -6.01 -5.29 9.62
N ARG A 99 -5.75 -5.61 10.88
CA ARG A 99 -4.52 -5.23 11.59
C ARG A 99 -3.28 -5.74 10.88
N ASP A 100 -3.25 -7.03 10.58
CA ASP A 100 -2.05 -7.68 10.05
C ASP A 100 -1.71 -7.13 8.65
N THR A 101 -2.72 -6.85 7.83
CA THR A 101 -2.55 -6.25 6.49
C THR A 101 -2.10 -4.79 6.57
N VAL A 102 -2.77 -3.96 7.38
CA VAL A 102 -2.40 -2.53 7.54
C VAL A 102 -1.01 -2.40 8.17
N PHE A 103 -0.69 -3.22 9.17
CA PHE A 103 0.65 -3.24 9.76
C PHE A 103 1.71 -3.69 8.75
N ALA A 104 1.43 -4.73 7.96
CA ALA A 104 2.30 -5.14 6.88
C ALA A 104 2.51 -4.01 5.86
N ALA A 105 1.46 -3.26 5.51
CA ALA A 105 1.57 -2.11 4.62
C ALA A 105 2.54 -1.05 5.18
N VAL A 106 2.47 -0.74 6.48
CA VAL A 106 3.42 0.17 7.15
C VAL A 106 4.85 -0.36 7.08
N MET A 107 5.07 -1.64 7.36
CA MET A 107 6.41 -2.22 7.34
C MET A 107 7.00 -2.30 5.93
N ILE A 108 6.18 -2.66 4.94
CA ILE A 108 6.57 -2.68 3.52
C ILE A 108 6.93 -1.28 3.04
N THR A 109 6.11 -0.27 3.35
CA THR A 109 6.34 1.10 2.89
C THR A 109 7.52 1.75 3.59
N CYS A 110 7.51 1.81 4.93
CA CYS A 110 8.51 2.53 5.74
C CYS A 110 9.89 1.86 5.76
N ASN A 111 9.98 0.55 5.48
CA ASN A 111 11.26 -0.17 5.51
C ASN A 111 11.60 -0.81 4.17
N GLY A 112 10.66 -1.52 3.53
CA GLY A 112 10.88 -2.14 2.22
C GLY A 112 11.07 -1.11 1.12
N ILE A 113 10.05 -0.29 0.84
CA ILE A 113 10.07 0.71 -0.23
C ILE A 113 11.10 1.80 0.07
N VAL A 114 11.08 2.39 1.27
CA VAL A 114 12.08 3.40 1.68
C VAL A 114 13.50 2.81 1.60
N GLY A 115 13.75 1.64 2.19
CA GLY A 115 15.07 1.00 2.17
C GLY A 115 15.58 0.72 0.76
N LEU A 116 14.74 0.15 -0.11
CA LEU A 116 15.08 -0.07 -1.53
C LEU A 116 15.36 1.25 -2.26
N SER A 117 14.57 2.28 -2.01
CA SER A 117 14.71 3.60 -2.64
C SER A 117 16.04 4.25 -2.26
N LEU A 118 16.37 4.22 -0.96
CA LEU A 118 17.63 4.76 -0.44
C LEU A 118 18.83 3.95 -0.93
N LEU A 119 18.74 2.61 -0.93
CA LEU A 119 19.80 1.75 -1.45
C LEU A 119 20.08 2.04 -2.93
N VAL A 120 19.02 2.08 -3.75
CA VAL A 120 19.14 2.37 -5.19
C VAL A 120 19.72 3.76 -5.44
N GLY A 121 19.25 4.79 -4.73
CA GLY A 121 19.77 6.15 -4.85
C GLY A 121 21.25 6.25 -4.42
N ALA A 122 21.60 5.68 -3.27
CA ALA A 122 22.94 5.75 -2.71
C ALA A 122 23.97 4.91 -3.49
N VAL A 123 23.62 3.72 -4.00
CA VAL A 123 24.53 2.91 -4.83
C VAL A 123 24.94 3.67 -6.09
N ARG A 124 24.05 4.49 -6.64
CA ARG A 124 24.29 5.18 -7.91
C ARG A 124 25.02 6.51 -7.75
N ARG A 125 24.75 7.25 -6.67
CA ARG A 125 25.24 8.62 -6.46
C ARG A 125 26.09 8.80 -5.20
N GLY A 126 26.37 7.72 -4.46
CA GLY A 126 27.06 7.74 -3.17
C GLY A 126 26.14 8.13 -2.01
N VAL A 127 25.25 9.10 -2.22
CA VAL A 127 24.29 9.59 -1.22
C VAL A 127 22.92 9.83 -1.88
N ALA A 128 21.86 9.40 -1.21
CA ALA A 128 20.48 9.69 -1.56
C ALA A 128 20.04 10.99 -0.86
N VAL A 129 19.72 12.04 -1.63
CA VAL A 129 19.32 13.37 -1.12
C VAL A 129 17.81 13.55 -1.25
N PHE A 130 17.18 14.12 -0.24
CA PHE A 130 15.73 14.35 -0.17
C PHE A 130 15.42 15.50 0.82
N ASN A 131 14.21 16.05 0.74
CA ASN A 131 13.75 17.06 1.69
C ASN A 131 13.35 16.40 3.03
N ALA A 132 14.05 16.78 4.09
CA ALA A 132 13.84 16.25 5.45
C ALA A 132 12.50 16.68 6.05
N GLU A 133 12.01 17.87 5.73
CA GLU A 133 10.78 18.44 6.30
C GLU A 133 9.56 17.71 5.75
N GLY A 134 9.48 17.50 4.44
CA GLY A 134 8.39 16.76 3.80
C GLY A 134 8.39 15.30 4.22
N SER A 135 9.55 14.64 4.15
CA SER A 135 9.69 13.23 4.53
C SER A 135 9.46 13.01 6.03
N GLY A 136 9.91 13.93 6.88
CA GLY A 136 9.73 13.87 8.33
C GLY A 136 8.27 14.10 8.73
N THR A 137 7.59 15.04 8.08
CA THR A 137 6.14 15.25 8.24
C THR A 137 5.37 13.98 7.88
N ALA A 138 5.71 13.33 6.77
CA ALA A 138 5.09 12.08 6.37
C ALA A 138 5.34 10.95 7.39
N LEU A 139 6.58 10.73 7.82
CA LEU A 139 6.91 9.68 8.81
C LEU A 139 6.21 9.93 10.16
N SER A 140 6.20 11.17 10.65
CA SER A 140 5.52 11.51 11.91
C SER A 140 4.01 11.27 11.84
N ALA A 141 3.36 11.57 10.72
CA ALA A 141 1.95 11.26 10.51
C ALA A 141 1.70 9.74 10.48
N VAL A 142 2.54 8.95 9.79
CA VAL A 142 2.48 7.48 9.85
C VAL A 142 2.63 6.98 11.29
N ALA A 143 3.61 7.48 12.03
CA ALA A 143 3.86 7.07 13.41
C ALA A 143 2.66 7.37 14.32
N ALA A 144 2.08 8.57 14.19
CA ALA A 144 0.89 8.96 14.93
C ALA A 144 -0.32 8.09 14.58
N LEU A 145 -0.59 7.90 13.29
CA LEU A 145 -1.69 7.06 12.81
C LEU A 145 -1.55 5.62 13.28
N ALA A 146 -0.39 4.99 13.07
CA ALA A 146 -0.13 3.61 13.48
C ALA A 146 -0.25 3.43 14.99
N THR A 147 0.28 4.37 15.78
CA THR A 147 0.19 4.30 17.24
C THR A 147 -1.26 4.46 17.72
N LEU A 148 -1.95 5.49 17.23
CA LEU A 148 -3.32 5.78 17.65
C LEU A 148 -4.32 4.70 17.24
N THR A 149 -4.09 4.00 16.13
CA THR A 149 -5.05 3.03 15.59
C THR A 149 -4.69 1.58 15.85
N LEU A 150 -3.39 1.23 15.89
CA LEU A 150 -2.92 -0.15 16.00
C LEU A 150 -2.23 -0.45 17.34
N VAL A 151 -1.62 0.54 18.02
CA VAL A 151 -0.97 0.29 19.32
C VAL A 151 -1.96 0.51 20.47
N LEU A 152 -2.67 1.63 20.45
CA LEU A 152 -3.55 2.04 21.53
C LEU A 152 -4.65 1.03 21.91
N PRO A 153 -5.29 0.26 20.99
CA PRO A 153 -6.32 -0.72 21.37
C PRO A 153 -5.85 -1.70 22.44
N THR A 154 -4.57 -2.12 22.38
CA THR A 154 -3.95 -3.07 23.33
C THR A 154 -3.83 -2.51 24.76
N PHE A 155 -3.93 -1.19 24.94
CA PHE A 155 -3.74 -0.52 26.23
C PHE A 155 -5.03 0.09 26.80
N THR A 156 -6.16 -0.05 26.11
CA THR A 156 -7.44 0.44 26.63
C THR A 156 -8.02 -0.52 27.68
N ARG A 157 -9.04 -0.07 28.42
CA ARG A 157 -9.79 -0.93 29.35
C ARG A 157 -10.77 -1.88 28.66
N THR A 158 -10.89 -1.78 27.33
CA THR A 158 -11.75 -2.68 26.54
C THR A 158 -11.13 -4.08 26.59
N PRO A 159 -11.89 -5.15 26.88
CA PRO A 159 -11.35 -6.50 26.87
C PRO A 159 -10.86 -6.90 25.48
N GLY A 160 -9.63 -7.44 25.41
CA GLY A 160 -8.98 -7.81 24.16
C GLY A 160 -8.28 -6.62 23.46
N PRO A 161 -7.52 -6.87 22.38
CA PRO A 161 -6.84 -5.84 21.61
C PRO A 161 -7.81 -5.12 20.65
N GLU A 162 -8.92 -4.61 21.19
CA GLU A 162 -10.04 -4.05 20.43
C GLU A 162 -10.38 -2.64 20.93
N PHE A 163 -11.01 -1.85 20.05
CA PHE A 163 -11.64 -0.60 20.44
C PHE A 163 -13.11 -0.83 20.80
N SER A 164 -13.59 -0.13 21.83
CA SER A 164 -15.03 0.08 22.00
C SER A 164 -15.58 0.97 20.88
N GLY A 165 -16.90 0.93 20.64
CA GLY A 165 -17.54 1.74 19.59
C GLY A 165 -17.12 3.23 19.60
N PRO A 166 -17.17 3.94 20.74
CA PRO A 166 -16.70 5.32 20.82
C PRO A 166 -15.20 5.50 20.53
N GLN A 167 -14.35 4.57 20.98
CA GLN A 167 -12.91 4.61 20.71
C GLN A 167 -12.62 4.40 19.22
N LEU A 168 -13.32 3.47 18.56
CA LEU A 168 -13.18 3.20 17.14
C LEU A 168 -13.65 4.40 16.30
N ALA A 169 -14.77 5.01 16.68
CA ALA A 169 -15.26 6.24 16.04
C ALA A 169 -14.26 7.39 16.16
N PHE A 170 -13.69 7.59 17.35
CA PHE A 170 -12.62 8.57 17.56
C PHE A 170 -11.39 8.27 16.69
N ALA A 171 -10.91 7.02 16.69
CA ALA A 171 -9.75 6.60 15.91
C ALA A 171 -9.98 6.82 14.40
N ALA A 172 -11.17 6.50 13.90
CA ALA A 172 -11.56 6.74 12.51
C ALA A 172 -11.57 8.25 12.16
N ILE A 173 -12.22 9.08 12.98
CA ILE A 173 -12.27 10.53 12.73
C ILE A 173 -10.87 11.15 12.82
N ALA A 174 -10.09 10.80 13.84
CA ALA A 174 -8.72 11.28 13.99
C ALA A 174 -7.84 10.87 12.81
N SER A 175 -8.00 9.65 12.31
CA SER A 175 -7.27 9.15 11.14
C SER A 175 -7.59 9.95 9.88
N LEU A 176 -8.88 10.20 9.63
CA LEU A 176 -9.32 10.99 8.49
C LEU A 176 -8.85 12.45 8.59
N CYS A 177 -8.88 13.04 9.78
CA CYS A 177 -8.37 14.39 10.03
C CYS A 177 -6.86 14.50 9.79
N LEU A 178 -6.06 13.55 10.30
CA LEU A 178 -4.62 13.52 10.09
C LEU A 178 -4.25 13.30 8.61
N TYR A 179 -4.94 12.38 7.93
CA TYR A 179 -4.75 12.18 6.50
C TYR A 179 -5.13 13.43 5.70
N GLY A 180 -6.28 14.05 5.99
CA GLY A 180 -6.72 15.28 5.34
C GLY A 180 -5.74 16.45 5.56
N LEU A 181 -5.21 16.59 6.78
CA LEU A 181 -4.17 17.58 7.09
C LEU A 181 -2.89 17.31 6.32
N PHE A 182 -2.44 16.05 6.27
CA PHE A 182 -1.27 15.66 5.48
C PHE A 182 -1.46 16.00 4.01
N VAL A 183 -2.60 15.63 3.42
CA VAL A 183 -2.94 15.96 2.03
C VAL A 183 -2.90 17.47 1.82
N ALA A 184 -3.52 18.27 2.69
CA ALA A 184 -3.52 19.73 2.56
C ALA A 184 -2.10 20.35 2.64
N VAL A 185 -1.24 19.80 3.50
CA VAL A 185 0.16 20.22 3.62
C VAL A 185 0.94 19.84 2.36
N GLN A 186 0.80 18.61 1.87
CA GLN A 186 1.49 18.09 0.69
C GLN A 186 1.07 18.79 -0.61
N THR A 187 -0.20 19.18 -0.71
CA THR A 187 -0.78 19.64 -1.98
C THR A 187 -0.88 21.15 -2.11
N VAL A 188 -1.07 21.88 -1.01
CA VAL A 188 -1.36 23.32 -1.04
C VAL A 188 -0.36 24.11 -0.20
N ARG A 189 -0.22 23.79 1.09
CA ARG A 189 0.48 24.69 2.02
C ARG A 189 2.01 24.61 1.96
N HIS A 190 2.57 23.42 1.81
CA HIS A 190 4.02 23.19 1.82
C HIS A 190 4.43 22.22 0.72
N ARG A 191 3.84 22.38 -0.48
CA ARG A 191 4.09 21.51 -1.64
C ARG A 191 5.57 21.39 -1.98
N ASP A 192 6.31 22.48 -1.83
CA ASP A 192 7.75 22.57 -2.14
C ASP A 192 8.58 21.56 -1.33
N TYR A 193 8.11 21.16 -0.15
CA TYR A 193 8.79 20.14 0.69
C TYR A 193 8.68 18.72 0.11
N PHE A 194 7.80 18.53 -0.86
CA PHE A 194 7.56 17.24 -1.49
C PHE A 194 8.08 17.21 -2.94
N LEU A 195 8.62 18.30 -3.46
CA LEU A 195 9.20 18.33 -4.80
C LEU A 195 10.57 17.65 -4.82
N PRO A 196 10.96 17.01 -5.94
CA PRO A 196 12.30 16.44 -6.09
C PRO A 196 13.39 17.49 -5.82
N VAL A 197 14.46 17.06 -5.16
CA VAL A 197 15.63 17.92 -4.87
C VAL A 197 16.87 17.39 -5.57
N THR A 198 17.75 18.30 -5.99
CA THR A 198 19.05 17.98 -6.57
C THR A 198 20.03 17.49 -5.49
N GLN A 199 21.21 17.02 -5.91
CA GLN A 199 22.31 16.67 -4.98
C GLN A 199 22.74 17.85 -4.10
N GLU A 200 22.54 19.08 -4.58
CA GLU A 200 22.88 20.33 -3.89
C GLU A 200 21.73 20.81 -2.98
N GLY A 201 20.59 20.11 -2.97
CA GLY A 201 19.43 20.43 -2.15
C GLY A 201 18.49 21.46 -2.77
N GLU A 202 18.69 21.81 -4.04
CA GLU A 202 17.82 22.73 -4.76
C GLU A 202 16.58 22.01 -5.29
N ILE A 203 15.44 22.70 -5.32
CA ILE A 203 14.20 22.15 -5.88
C ILE A 203 14.38 21.98 -7.39
N GLN A 204 14.13 20.76 -7.87
CA GLN A 204 14.11 20.45 -9.28
C GLN A 204 12.69 20.68 -9.82
N ASP A 205 12.51 21.73 -10.61
CA ASP A 205 11.24 21.99 -11.29
C ASP A 205 10.87 20.84 -12.23
N GLU A 206 9.59 20.47 -12.22
CA GLU A 206 9.05 19.42 -13.08
C GLU A 206 8.83 19.93 -14.51
N ASP A 207 9.90 20.03 -15.29
CA ASP A 207 9.80 20.21 -16.73
C ASP A 207 9.38 18.88 -17.40
N GLY A 208 8.15 18.86 -17.95
CA GLY A 208 7.73 17.85 -18.93
C GLY A 208 6.59 16.91 -18.53
N HIS A 209 5.49 17.43 -18.00
CA HIS A 209 4.25 16.66 -17.96
C HIS A 209 3.81 16.34 -19.40
N ALA A 210 3.66 15.04 -19.70
CA ALA A 210 3.01 14.63 -20.94
C ALA A 210 1.61 15.26 -21.00
N ALA A 211 1.11 15.55 -22.20
CA ALA A 211 -0.24 16.12 -22.32
C ALA A 211 -1.27 15.21 -21.60
N PRO A 212 -2.19 15.78 -20.80
CA PRO A 212 -3.16 14.98 -20.07
C PRO A 212 -4.01 14.17 -21.06
N PRO A 213 -4.37 12.93 -20.73
CA PRO A 213 -5.13 12.06 -21.61
C PRO A 213 -6.49 12.68 -21.96
N GLY A 214 -7.04 12.35 -23.14
CA GLY A 214 -8.35 12.84 -23.54
C GLY A 214 -9.48 12.35 -22.63
N ARG A 215 -10.61 13.07 -22.57
CA ARG A 215 -11.79 12.71 -21.75
C ARG A 215 -12.29 11.28 -22.01
N ARG A 216 -12.26 10.83 -23.26
CA ARG A 216 -12.64 9.46 -23.64
C ARG A 216 -11.71 8.41 -23.02
N ALA A 217 -10.41 8.66 -23.04
CA ALA A 217 -9.42 7.75 -22.45
C ALA A 217 -9.59 7.67 -20.93
N ALA A 218 -9.84 8.80 -20.25
CA ALA A 218 -10.12 8.82 -18.81
C ALA A 218 -11.40 8.05 -18.44
N LEU A 219 -12.48 8.20 -19.22
CA LEU A 219 -13.74 7.47 -19.00
C LEU A 219 -13.59 5.95 -19.27
N LEU A 220 -12.83 5.57 -20.30
CA LEU A 220 -12.51 4.17 -20.56
C LEU A 220 -11.68 3.57 -19.43
N SER A 221 -10.67 4.30 -18.94
CA SER A 221 -9.89 3.88 -17.76
C SER A 221 -10.75 3.77 -16.52
N LEU A 222 -11.73 4.66 -16.31
CA LEU A 222 -12.68 4.51 -15.20
C LEU A 222 -13.50 3.22 -15.31
N GLY A 223 -14.04 2.91 -16.50
CA GLY A 223 -14.75 1.65 -16.73
C GLY A 223 -13.85 0.43 -16.47
N LEU A 224 -12.63 0.45 -16.99
CA LEU A 224 -11.68 -0.66 -16.82
C LEU A 224 -11.16 -0.79 -15.38
N LEU A 225 -11.02 0.32 -14.65
CA LEU A 225 -10.71 0.31 -13.22
C LEU A 225 -11.79 -0.43 -12.43
N LEU A 226 -13.07 -0.16 -12.71
CA LEU A 226 -14.18 -0.86 -12.06
C LEU A 226 -14.20 -2.36 -12.40
N VAL A 227 -13.94 -2.72 -13.67
CA VAL A 227 -13.81 -4.12 -14.09
C VAL A 227 -12.63 -4.80 -13.38
N ALA A 228 -11.48 -4.13 -13.31
CA ALA A 228 -10.30 -4.63 -12.63
C ALA A 228 -10.57 -4.80 -11.12
N LEU A 229 -11.27 -3.88 -10.47
CA LEU A 229 -11.67 -4.00 -9.06
C LEU A 229 -12.54 -5.24 -8.81
N ILE A 230 -13.56 -5.47 -9.66
CA ILE A 230 -14.40 -6.68 -9.58
C ILE A 230 -13.53 -7.93 -9.72
N ALA A 231 -12.62 -7.94 -10.69
CA ALA A 231 -11.71 -9.06 -10.90
C ALA A 231 -10.77 -9.27 -9.70
N VAL A 232 -10.18 -8.20 -9.14
CA VAL A 232 -9.27 -8.29 -8.00
C VAL A 232 -9.97 -8.88 -6.78
N VAL A 233 -11.11 -8.32 -6.40
CA VAL A 233 -11.87 -8.78 -5.23
C VAL A 233 -12.34 -10.22 -5.41
N GLY A 234 -12.92 -10.53 -6.57
CA GLY A 234 -13.43 -11.86 -6.84
C GLY A 234 -12.33 -12.92 -6.92
N ASN A 235 -11.23 -12.65 -7.64
CA ASN A 235 -10.14 -13.63 -7.77
C ASN A 235 -9.41 -13.84 -6.44
N ALA A 236 -9.24 -12.79 -5.63
CA ALA A 236 -8.68 -12.94 -4.30
C ALA A 236 -9.55 -13.84 -3.40
N LYS A 237 -10.88 -13.66 -3.45
CA LYS A 237 -11.83 -14.55 -2.78
C LYS A 237 -11.75 -15.98 -3.31
N ALA A 238 -11.61 -16.18 -4.61
CA ALA A 238 -11.48 -17.51 -5.20
C ALA A 238 -10.20 -18.25 -4.76
N ILE A 239 -9.10 -17.51 -4.50
CA ILE A 239 -7.80 -18.09 -4.11
C ILE A 239 -7.67 -18.23 -2.58
N SER A 240 -8.42 -17.46 -1.79
CA SER A 240 -8.21 -17.38 -0.34
C SER A 240 -8.20 -18.74 0.37
N PRO A 241 -9.08 -19.72 0.07
CA PRO A 241 -9.02 -21.03 0.74
C PRO A 241 -7.73 -21.79 0.42
N THR A 242 -7.23 -21.68 -0.81
CA THR A 242 -5.96 -22.30 -1.19
C THR A 242 -4.76 -21.60 -0.56
N LEU A 243 -4.78 -20.27 -0.50
CA LEU A 243 -3.74 -19.51 0.19
C LEU A 243 -3.66 -19.91 1.66
N GLU A 244 -4.80 -19.97 2.35
CA GLU A 244 -4.89 -20.43 3.73
C GLU A 244 -4.40 -21.86 3.92
N SER A 245 -4.84 -22.78 3.05
CA SER A 245 -4.45 -24.19 3.11
C SER A 245 -2.94 -24.34 2.87
N GLY A 246 -2.36 -23.54 1.98
CA GLY A 246 -0.92 -23.50 1.74
C GLY A 246 -0.14 -22.97 2.95
N VAL A 247 -0.61 -21.87 3.56
CA VAL A 247 -0.05 -21.32 4.80
C VAL A 247 -0.10 -22.35 5.93
N ALA A 248 -1.25 -23.01 6.11
CA ALA A 248 -1.43 -24.05 7.13
C ALA A 248 -0.57 -25.29 6.87
N ALA A 249 -0.49 -25.76 5.62
CA ALA A 249 0.33 -26.91 5.23
C ALA A 249 1.84 -26.65 5.42
N ALA A 250 2.28 -25.40 5.28
CA ALA A 250 3.63 -24.97 5.58
C ALA A 250 3.89 -24.74 7.09
N GLY A 251 2.88 -24.91 7.95
CA GLY A 251 2.98 -24.67 9.39
C GLY A 251 3.12 -23.19 9.75
N LEU A 252 2.71 -22.28 8.87
CA LEU A 252 2.91 -20.85 9.02
C LEU A 252 1.72 -20.16 9.74
N PRO A 253 1.96 -19.03 10.43
CA PRO A 253 0.88 -18.27 11.06
C PRO A 253 -0.09 -17.67 10.05
N HIS A 254 -1.37 -17.52 10.44
CA HIS A 254 -2.39 -16.89 9.59
C HIS A 254 -2.07 -15.43 9.23
N ALA A 255 -1.30 -14.73 10.06
CA ALA A 255 -0.82 -13.37 9.80
C ALA A 255 -0.06 -13.24 8.46
N VAL A 256 0.55 -14.32 7.96
CA VAL A 256 1.21 -14.37 6.65
C VAL A 256 0.24 -14.04 5.51
N VAL A 257 -1.05 -14.36 5.63
CA VAL A 257 -2.07 -14.00 4.64
C VAL A 257 -2.15 -12.49 4.46
N GLY A 258 -2.17 -11.72 5.57
CA GLY A 258 -2.16 -10.26 5.54
C GLY A 258 -0.90 -9.68 4.89
N VAL A 259 0.27 -10.29 5.16
CA VAL A 259 1.54 -9.89 4.53
C VAL A 259 1.52 -10.11 3.01
N VAL A 260 1.01 -11.26 2.56
CA VAL A 260 0.90 -11.57 1.12
C VAL A 260 -0.05 -10.60 0.42
N ILE A 261 -1.19 -10.28 1.04
CA ILE A 261 -2.14 -9.29 0.50
C ILE A 261 -1.48 -7.91 0.39
N ALA A 262 -0.82 -7.45 1.45
CA ALA A 262 -0.16 -6.14 1.45
C ALA A 262 0.96 -6.07 0.39
N LEU A 263 1.77 -7.12 0.23
CA LEU A 263 2.79 -7.20 -0.82
C LEU A 263 2.18 -7.13 -2.22
N LEU A 264 1.07 -7.83 -2.45
CA LEU A 264 0.38 -7.84 -3.74
C LEU A 264 -0.16 -6.43 -4.09
N VAL A 265 -0.81 -5.77 -3.13
CA VAL A 265 -1.42 -4.45 -3.32
C VAL A 265 -0.37 -3.36 -3.50
N LEU A 266 0.72 -3.41 -2.72
CA LEU A 266 1.80 -2.40 -2.75
C LEU A 266 2.87 -2.66 -3.82
N LEU A 267 2.77 -3.77 -4.56
CA LEU A 267 3.71 -4.11 -5.63
C LEU A 267 3.85 -3.00 -6.70
N PRO A 268 2.75 -2.43 -7.24
CA PRO A 268 2.84 -1.40 -8.28
C PRO A 268 3.56 -0.14 -7.77
N GLU A 269 3.29 0.26 -6.53
CA GLU A 269 3.91 1.41 -5.87
C GLU A 269 5.38 1.16 -5.57
N THR A 270 5.73 -0.04 -5.10
CA THR A 270 7.14 -0.45 -4.91
C THR A 270 7.92 -0.33 -6.22
N LEU A 271 7.35 -0.80 -7.33
CA LEU A 271 7.96 -0.67 -8.65
C LEU A 271 8.08 0.79 -9.09
N ALA A 272 7.06 1.62 -8.84
CA ALA A 272 7.07 3.04 -9.17
C ALA A 272 8.14 3.80 -8.37
N ALA A 273 8.21 3.58 -7.07
CA ALA A 273 9.20 4.14 -6.16
C ALA A 273 10.62 3.75 -6.60
N VAL A 274 10.91 2.46 -6.77
CA VAL A 274 12.23 2.01 -7.24
C VAL A 274 12.59 2.63 -8.60
N ARG A 275 11.65 2.77 -9.53
CA ARG A 275 11.89 3.47 -10.81
C ARG A 275 12.19 4.95 -10.63
N ALA A 276 11.53 5.64 -9.69
CA ALA A 276 11.79 7.04 -9.37
C ALA A 276 13.18 7.21 -8.75
N ALA A 277 13.53 6.38 -7.77
CA ALA A 277 14.87 6.35 -7.17
C ALA A 277 15.96 6.07 -8.22
N ARG A 278 15.73 5.15 -9.16
CA ARG A 278 16.62 4.89 -10.30
C ARG A 278 16.77 6.07 -11.26
N ARG A 279 15.86 7.04 -11.23
CA ARG A 279 15.91 8.28 -12.03
C ARG A 279 16.37 9.47 -11.19
N ASP A 280 17.04 9.21 -10.07
CA ASP A 280 17.55 10.20 -9.13
C ASP A 280 16.45 11.08 -8.50
N ARG A 281 15.21 10.57 -8.45
CA ARG A 281 14.05 11.22 -7.81
C ARG A 281 13.70 10.52 -6.50
N VAL A 282 14.64 10.53 -5.55
CA VAL A 282 14.48 9.86 -4.25
C VAL A 282 13.32 10.47 -3.46
N GLN A 283 13.14 11.80 -3.48
CA GLN A 283 11.98 12.44 -2.84
C GLN A 283 10.65 11.88 -3.35
N THR A 284 10.47 11.75 -4.67
CA THR A 284 9.26 11.14 -5.26
C THR A 284 9.07 9.72 -4.75
N SER A 285 10.16 8.96 -4.62
CA SER A 285 10.14 7.60 -4.07
C SER A 285 9.65 7.56 -2.62
N LEU A 286 10.16 8.46 -1.77
CA LEU A 286 9.76 8.59 -0.37
C LEU A 286 8.30 9.07 -0.24
N ASN A 287 7.87 10.00 -1.09
CA ASN A 287 6.48 10.46 -1.15
C ASN A 287 5.53 9.31 -1.49
N LEU A 288 5.89 8.47 -2.47
CA LEU A 288 5.10 7.29 -2.83
C LEU A 288 5.03 6.30 -1.66
N GLY A 289 6.16 5.97 -1.04
CA GLY A 289 6.20 5.03 0.08
C GLY A 289 5.46 5.54 1.32
N LEU A 290 5.88 6.66 1.89
CA LEU A 290 5.29 7.20 3.11
C LEU A 290 3.85 7.69 2.87
N GLY A 291 3.56 8.26 1.70
CA GLY A 291 2.21 8.64 1.28
C GLY A 291 1.26 7.45 1.23
N SER A 292 1.71 6.32 0.66
CA SER A 292 0.96 5.06 0.66
C SER A 292 0.71 4.55 2.08
N ALA A 293 1.73 4.56 2.95
CA ALA A 293 1.57 4.18 4.37
C ALA A 293 0.49 5.00 5.08
N MET A 294 0.46 6.32 4.87
CA MET A 294 -0.54 7.20 5.45
C MET A 294 -1.94 6.94 4.89
N ALA A 295 -2.07 6.70 3.59
CA ALA A 295 -3.36 6.35 2.97
C ALA A 295 -3.88 5.01 3.50
N SER A 296 -3.01 3.98 3.57
CA SER A 296 -3.35 2.64 4.07
C SER A 296 -3.79 2.61 5.53
N ILE A 297 -3.40 3.56 6.38
CA ILE A 297 -3.97 3.67 7.74
C ILE A 297 -5.13 4.67 7.74
N GLY A 298 -4.86 5.87 7.22
CA GLY A 298 -5.72 7.05 7.29
C GLY A 298 -7.07 6.89 6.62
N LEU A 299 -7.18 6.02 5.62
CA LEU A 299 -8.42 5.72 4.90
C LEU A 299 -8.98 4.33 5.22
N THR A 300 -8.13 3.33 5.43
CA THR A 300 -8.57 1.95 5.73
C THR A 300 -9.21 1.82 7.10
N ILE A 301 -8.65 2.45 8.15
CA ILE A 301 -9.24 2.36 9.49
C ILE A 301 -10.65 2.98 9.53
N PRO A 302 -10.92 4.17 8.97
CA PRO A 302 -12.28 4.69 8.85
C PRO A 302 -13.20 3.78 8.03
N ALA A 303 -12.71 3.22 6.91
CA ALA A 303 -13.53 2.36 6.07
C ALA A 303 -13.92 1.06 6.77
N ILE A 304 -12.99 0.43 7.50
CA ILE A 304 -13.25 -0.77 8.30
C ILE A 304 -14.14 -0.45 9.50
N ALA A 305 -13.95 0.70 10.16
CA ALA A 305 -14.84 1.15 11.22
C ALA A 305 -16.29 1.26 10.72
N LEU A 306 -16.49 1.83 9.53
CA LEU A 306 -17.81 1.89 8.90
C LEU A 306 -18.32 0.48 8.52
N ALA A 307 -17.49 -0.35 7.92
CA ALA A 307 -17.85 -1.72 7.55
C ALA A 307 -18.23 -2.58 8.78
N SER A 308 -17.60 -2.35 9.94
CA SER A 308 -17.85 -3.07 11.19
C SER A 308 -19.28 -2.93 11.73
N VAL A 309 -20.04 -1.93 11.24
CA VAL A 309 -21.47 -1.79 11.57
C VAL A 309 -22.31 -2.94 10.99
N TRP A 310 -21.89 -3.51 9.85
CA TRP A 310 -22.59 -4.61 9.19
C TRP A 310 -21.86 -5.95 9.31
N LEU A 311 -20.55 -5.94 9.57
CA LEU A 311 -19.77 -7.16 9.80
C LEU A 311 -20.02 -7.70 11.21
N THR A 312 -20.11 -9.02 11.32
CA THR A 312 -20.23 -9.70 12.62
C THR A 312 -18.87 -10.30 13.02
N GLY A 313 -18.50 -10.18 14.29
CA GLY A 313 -17.27 -10.74 14.84
C GLY A 313 -16.33 -9.70 15.44
N PRO A 314 -15.30 -10.15 16.18
CA PRO A 314 -14.32 -9.26 16.81
C PRO A 314 -13.42 -8.59 15.77
N LEU A 315 -13.09 -7.31 16.00
CA LEU A 315 -12.17 -6.53 15.17
C LEU A 315 -10.88 -6.25 15.97
N LEU A 316 -9.93 -7.18 15.87
CA LEU A 316 -8.66 -7.12 16.59
C LEU A 316 -7.70 -6.17 15.87
N LEU A 317 -7.65 -4.91 16.33
CA LEU A 317 -6.74 -3.88 15.80
C LEU A 317 -5.41 -3.80 16.55
N GLY A 318 -5.39 -4.17 17.83
CA GLY A 318 -4.22 -4.01 18.69
C GLY A 318 -3.05 -4.90 18.29
N LEU A 319 -1.87 -4.29 18.17
CA LEU A 319 -0.61 -4.96 17.88
C LEU A 319 -0.11 -5.75 19.09
N GLY A 320 0.51 -6.90 18.79
CA GLY A 320 1.30 -7.67 19.77
C GLY A 320 2.68 -7.05 20.02
N ALA A 321 3.37 -7.53 21.06
CA ALA A 321 4.65 -6.99 21.52
C ALA A 321 5.72 -6.90 20.42
N THR A 322 5.91 -7.98 19.65
CA THR A 322 6.87 -8.03 18.54
C THR A 322 6.61 -6.95 17.50
N HIS A 323 5.35 -6.77 17.09
CA HIS A 323 4.96 -5.75 16.12
C HIS A 323 5.14 -4.32 16.68
N MET A 324 4.86 -4.09 17.97
CA MET A 324 5.11 -2.80 18.62
C MET A 324 6.60 -2.45 18.67
N VAL A 325 7.47 -3.42 18.96
CA VAL A 325 8.93 -3.23 18.95
C VAL A 325 9.43 -2.91 17.54
N LEU A 326 8.95 -3.64 16.53
CA LEU A 326 9.30 -3.38 15.12
C LEU A 326 8.81 -1.99 14.66
N LEU A 327 7.61 -1.58 15.07
CA LEU A 327 7.10 -0.24 14.78
C LEU A 327 7.96 0.84 15.44
N ALA A 328 8.28 0.69 16.72
CA ALA A 328 9.13 1.63 17.45
C ALA A 328 10.52 1.74 16.79
N LEU A 329 11.13 0.60 16.44
CA LEU A 329 12.41 0.57 15.73
C LEU A 329 12.32 1.28 14.38
N THR A 330 11.25 1.03 13.62
CA THR A 330 10.99 1.68 12.33
C THR A 330 10.90 3.20 12.46
N VAL A 331 10.16 3.70 13.47
CA VAL A 331 10.01 5.14 13.70
C VAL A 331 11.33 5.78 14.12
N VAL A 332 12.08 5.14 15.04
CA VAL A 332 13.37 5.66 15.51
C VAL A 332 14.40 5.70 14.37
N VAL A 333 14.56 4.60 13.65
CA VAL A 333 15.50 4.52 12.52
C VAL A 333 15.07 5.43 11.38
N GLY A 334 13.78 5.48 11.08
CA GLY A 334 13.24 6.41 10.08
C GLY A 334 13.53 7.86 10.43
N ALA A 335 13.34 8.26 11.68
CA ALA A 335 13.66 9.62 12.13
C ALA A 335 15.15 9.93 11.98
N LEU A 336 16.03 9.02 12.43
CA LEU A 336 17.49 9.17 12.30
C LEU A 336 17.95 9.21 10.84
N THR A 337 17.24 8.51 9.95
CA THR A 337 17.51 8.50 8.51
C THR A 337 17.05 9.80 7.84
N ILE A 338 15.90 10.34 8.25
CA ILE A 338 15.27 11.48 7.59
C ILE A 338 15.82 12.83 8.06
N VAL A 339 16.13 12.97 9.36
CA VAL A 339 16.60 14.23 9.96
C VAL A 339 17.76 14.88 9.19
N PRO A 340 18.76 14.14 8.68
CA PRO A 340 19.86 14.74 7.92
C PRO A 340 19.49 15.24 6.51
N GLY A 341 18.31 14.90 5.96
CA GLY A 341 17.94 15.19 4.57
C GLY A 341 18.75 14.43 3.52
N ARG A 342 19.58 13.49 3.97
CA ARG A 342 20.44 12.68 3.10
C ARG A 342 20.77 11.35 3.77
N ALA A 343 20.82 10.29 2.97
CA ALA A 343 21.07 8.94 3.45
C ALA A 343 22.14 8.23 2.62
N THR A 344 22.95 7.41 3.30
CA THR A 344 23.96 6.58 2.67
C THR A 344 23.45 5.15 2.47
N LEU A 345 24.26 4.31 1.84
CA LEU A 345 23.99 2.88 1.68
C LEU A 345 23.68 2.19 3.01
N MET A 346 24.29 2.62 4.12
CA MET A 346 24.04 2.07 5.45
C MET A 346 22.57 2.22 5.87
N GLN A 347 21.96 3.40 5.67
CA GLN A 347 20.56 3.61 6.06
C GLN A 347 19.60 2.76 5.21
N GLY A 348 19.86 2.65 3.90
CA GLY A 348 19.11 1.74 3.03
C GLY A 348 19.21 0.29 3.51
N GLY A 349 20.42 -0.15 3.89
CA GLY A 349 20.66 -1.49 4.45
C GLY A 349 19.94 -1.73 5.78
N ILE A 350 19.94 -0.76 6.70
CA ILE A 350 19.26 -0.87 8.00
C ILE A 350 17.75 -1.02 7.80
N HIS A 351 17.12 -0.18 6.98
CA HIS A 351 15.70 -0.30 6.67
C HIS A 351 15.38 -1.68 6.06
N LEU A 352 16.18 -2.16 5.10
CA LEU A 352 15.96 -3.48 4.52
C LEU A 352 16.16 -4.62 5.52
N ALA A 353 17.08 -4.49 6.48
CA ALA A 353 17.25 -5.46 7.55
C ALA A 353 16.04 -5.49 8.48
N ILE A 354 15.46 -4.34 8.83
CA ILE A 354 14.21 -4.25 9.62
C ILE A 354 13.05 -4.89 8.85
N PHE A 355 12.94 -4.62 7.55
CA PHE A 355 11.93 -5.25 6.70
C PHE A 355 12.10 -6.78 6.63
N ALA A 356 13.33 -7.26 6.46
CA ALA A 356 13.63 -8.68 6.45
C ALA A 356 13.30 -9.34 7.81
N ALA A 357 13.61 -8.68 8.93
CA ALA A 357 13.23 -9.15 10.25
C ALA A 357 11.71 -9.21 10.43
N PHE A 358 10.97 -8.23 9.93
CA PHE A 358 9.51 -8.26 9.91
C PHE A 358 8.97 -9.46 9.13
N VAL A 359 9.44 -9.68 7.90
CA VAL A 359 9.00 -10.82 7.08
C VAL A 359 9.36 -12.14 7.75
N PHE A 360 10.56 -12.25 8.30
CA PHE A 360 11.00 -13.44 9.03
C PHE A 360 10.11 -13.73 10.23
N LEU A 361 9.84 -12.72 11.08
CA LEU A 361 9.00 -12.87 12.28
C LEU A 361 7.52 -13.05 11.94
N ALA A 362 7.05 -12.60 10.78
CA ALA A 362 5.69 -12.91 10.32
C ALA A 362 5.55 -14.41 9.94
N VAL A 363 6.62 -15.01 9.41
CA VAL A 363 6.69 -16.42 9.01
C VAL A 363 7.04 -17.33 10.20
N SER A 364 7.94 -16.87 11.07
CA SER A 364 8.50 -17.58 12.23
C SER A 364 8.54 -16.65 13.45
N PRO A 365 7.39 -16.45 14.13
CA PRO A 365 7.21 -15.44 15.19
C PRO A 365 7.96 -15.68 16.50
#